data_AF-A0A7S2FSH9-F1
#
_entry.id   AF-A0A7S2FSH9-F1
#
_cell.length_a   1.000
_cell.length_b   1.000
_cell.length_c   1.000
_cell.angle_alpha   90.00
_cell.angle_beta   90.00
_cell.angle_gamma   90.00
#
_symmetry.space_group_name_H-M   'P 1'
#
loop_
_entity.id
_entity.type
_entity.pdbx_description
1 polymer ?
#
loop_
_entity_poly.entity_id
_entity_poly.type
_entity_poly.pdbx_seq_one_letter_code
_entity_poly.pdbx_strand_id
1 'polypeptide(L)'
;GCAHYQCGAGCVHERWGHLHPSYCKVAGLGAALAAKYEWIMYVDSDAFLANTSQPLPELLAQYGAGDTSAADTYFGWDHPYTLGPNMGIIVLRNGPRAVDFVRTWW
;
A
#
# COMPACT_ATOMS: atom_id res chain seq x y z
N GLY A 1 -7.92 11.09 -12.69
CA GLY A 1 -7.80 10.70 -14.10
C GLY A 1 -6.37 10.31 -14.36
N CYS A 2 -6.14 9.08 -14.84
CA CYS A 2 -4.80 8.58 -15.16
C CYS A 2 -4.28 9.26 -16.44
N ALA A 3 -3.33 10.19 -16.31
CA ALA A 3 -2.71 10.84 -17.47
C ALA A 3 -1.34 10.26 -17.86
N HIS A 4 -0.69 9.43 -17.03
CA HIS A 4 0.73 9.06 -17.25
C HIS A 4 1.10 7.63 -16.84
N TYR A 5 0.38 6.62 -17.34
CA TYR A 5 0.83 5.23 -17.24
C TYR A 5 1.08 4.67 -18.64
N GLN A 6 2.32 4.78 -19.14
CA GLN A 6 2.79 3.93 -20.22
C GLN A 6 3.28 2.62 -19.59
N CYS A 7 2.56 1.52 -19.84
CA CYS A 7 2.98 0.17 -19.46
C CYS A 7 4.41 -0.08 -19.99
N GLY A 8 5.38 -0.16 -19.08
CA GLY A 8 6.79 -0.46 -19.36
C GLY A 8 7.80 0.65 -19.07
N ALA A 9 7.39 1.92 -18.87
CA ALA A 9 8.30 3.06 -18.73
C ALA A 9 8.49 3.61 -17.30
N GLY A 10 7.89 2.97 -16.29
CA GLY A 10 7.85 3.49 -14.92
C GLY A 10 6.80 4.56 -14.71
N CYS A 11 6.80 5.19 -13.54
CA CYS A 11 5.89 6.29 -13.21
C CYS A 11 6.61 7.61 -13.14
N VAL A 12 5.98 8.67 -13.64
CA VAL A 12 6.55 10.02 -13.63
C VAL A 12 5.81 10.88 -12.62
N HIS A 13 6.57 11.49 -11.72
CA HIS A 13 6.07 12.51 -10.81
C HIS A 13 6.65 13.88 -11.16
N GLU A 14 5.79 14.89 -11.20
CA GLU A 14 6.13 16.24 -11.69
C GLU A 14 7.35 16.85 -10.98
N ARG A 15 7.53 16.55 -9.69
CA ARG A 15 8.65 17.09 -8.88
C ARG A 15 9.85 16.16 -8.75
N TRP A 16 9.66 14.86 -8.97
CA TRP A 16 10.62 13.83 -8.55
C TRP A 16 11.08 12.93 -9.71
N GLY A 17 10.53 13.13 -10.90
CA GLY A 17 10.99 12.47 -12.12
C GLY A 17 10.46 11.04 -12.28
N HIS A 18 11.24 10.21 -12.98
CA HIS A 18 10.90 8.84 -13.30
C HIS A 18 11.25 7.90 -12.15
N LEU A 19 10.32 7.04 -11.77
CA LEU A 19 10.52 5.96 -10.81
C LEU A 19 10.41 4.59 -11.46
N HIS A 20 11.13 3.65 -10.86
CA HIS A 20 10.98 2.22 -11.18
C HIS A 20 9.50 1.81 -11.00
N PRO A 21 8.94 0.95 -11.89
CA PRO A 21 7.53 0.56 -11.85
C PRO A 21 7.00 0.11 -10.48
N SER A 22 7.85 -0.50 -9.65
CA SER A 22 7.49 -0.94 -8.29
C SER A 22 7.05 0.20 -7.35
N TYR A 23 7.41 1.45 -7.64
CA TYR A 23 7.03 2.61 -6.82
C TYR A 23 5.78 3.33 -7.32
N CYS A 24 5.23 2.92 -8.47
CA CYS A 24 4.00 3.50 -9.01
C CYS A 24 2.82 3.45 -8.03
N LYS A 25 2.80 2.44 -7.15
CA LYS A 25 1.79 2.27 -6.10
C LYS A 25 1.68 3.49 -5.16
N VAL A 26 2.77 4.22 -4.93
CA VAL A 26 2.80 5.38 -4.02
C VAL A 26 1.85 6.49 -4.51
N ALA A 27 1.73 6.69 -5.82
CA ALA A 27 0.81 7.69 -6.38
C ALA A 27 -0.66 7.29 -6.15
N GLY A 28 -0.96 6.00 -6.32
CA GLY A 28 -2.29 5.44 -6.04
C GLY A 28 -2.65 5.57 -4.56
N LEU A 29 -1.73 5.25 -3.65
CA LEU A 29 -1.90 5.42 -2.21
C LEU A 29 -2.14 6.89 -1.85
N GLY A 30 -1.38 7.82 -2.41
CA GLY A 30 -1.56 9.26 -2.21
C GLY A 30 -2.93 9.75 -2.68
N ALA A 31 -3.39 9.31 -3.85
CA ALA A 31 -4.72 9.63 -4.35
C ALA A 31 -5.84 9.08 -3.46
N ALA A 32 -5.70 7.85 -2.97
CA ALA A 32 -6.65 7.23 -2.05
C ALA A 32 -6.72 7.96 -0.68
N LEU A 33 -5.57 8.38 -0.15
CA LEU A 33 -5.50 9.19 1.07
C LEU A 33 -6.19 10.55 0.89
N ALA A 34 -5.97 11.20 -0.26
CA ALA A 34 -6.61 12.47 -0.61
C ALA A 34 -8.14 12.33 -0.75
N ALA A 35 -8.62 11.18 -1.24
CA ALA A 35 -10.04 10.85 -1.35
C ALA A 35 -10.70 10.51 -0.01
N LYS A 36 -9.96 10.53 1.11
CA LYS A 36 -10.48 10.32 2.48
C LYS A 36 -11.12 8.96 2.73
N TYR A 37 -10.71 7.92 2.01
CA TYR A 37 -11.01 6.54 2.41
C TYR A 37 -10.42 6.26 3.79
N GLU A 38 -11.18 5.66 4.70
CA GLU A 38 -10.70 5.35 6.06
C GLU A 38 -9.59 4.29 6.03
N TRP A 39 -9.80 3.24 5.25
CA TRP A 39 -8.87 2.13 5.07
C TRP A 39 -8.53 2.00 3.59
N ILE A 40 -7.23 1.84 3.31
CA ILE A 40 -6.70 1.72 1.96
C ILE A 40 -5.88 0.46 1.92
N MET A 41 -6.24 -0.49 1.06
CA MET A 41 -5.47 -1.68 0.81
C MET A 41 -4.94 -1.64 -0.61
N TYR A 42 -3.63 -1.80 -0.76
CA TYR A 42 -2.99 -2.02 -2.04
C TYR A 42 -2.53 -3.47 -2.14
N VAL A 43 -2.75 -4.04 -3.32
CA VAL A 43 -2.43 -5.42 -3.68
C VAL A 43 -1.73 -5.39 -5.03
N ASP A 44 -0.52 -5.95 -5.12
CA ASP A 44 0.20 -6.11 -6.39
C ASP A 44 -0.63 -6.97 -7.36
N SER A 45 -0.42 -6.78 -8.67
CA SER A 45 -1.20 -7.47 -9.70
C SER A 45 -1.01 -8.99 -9.75
N ASP A 46 0.04 -9.50 -9.11
CA ASP A 46 0.35 -10.92 -8.96
C ASP A 46 -0.04 -11.48 -7.57
N ALA A 47 -0.65 -10.65 -6.71
CA ALA A 47 -1.16 -11.05 -5.40
C ALA A 47 -2.69 -11.19 -5.41
N PHE A 48 -3.19 -12.20 -4.71
CA PHE A 48 -4.61 -12.52 -4.64
C PHE A 48 -5.05 -12.80 -3.20
N LEU A 49 -6.25 -12.34 -2.85
CA LEU A 49 -6.88 -12.68 -1.57
C LEU A 49 -7.56 -14.04 -1.69
N ALA A 50 -7.09 -15.01 -0.89
CA ALA A 50 -7.70 -16.34 -0.84
C ALA A 50 -9.11 -16.32 -0.21
N ASN A 51 -9.35 -15.41 0.74
CA ASN A 51 -10.64 -15.25 1.41
C ASN A 51 -11.13 -13.81 1.25
N THR A 52 -12.07 -13.60 0.34
CA THR A 52 -12.68 -12.28 0.08
C THR A 52 -13.90 -11.99 0.96
N SER A 53 -14.36 -12.97 1.74
CA SER A 53 -15.50 -12.83 2.64
C SER A 53 -15.11 -12.30 4.02
N GLN A 54 -13.81 -12.27 4.34
CA GLN A 54 -13.31 -11.85 5.64
C GLN A 54 -13.15 -10.32 5.70
N PRO A 55 -13.70 -9.65 6.73
CA PRO A 55 -13.48 -8.24 6.95
C PRO A 55 -11.99 -7.92 7.16
N LEU A 56 -11.55 -6.77 6.66
CA LEU A 56 -10.14 -6.34 6.75
C LEU A 56 -9.59 -6.32 8.20
N PRO A 57 -10.31 -5.82 9.22
CA PRO A 57 -9.79 -5.87 10.60
C PRO A 57 -9.55 -7.29 11.12
N GLU A 58 -10.42 -8.23 10.76
CA GLU A 58 -10.27 -9.64 11.14
C GLU A 58 -9.11 -10.29 10.40
N LEU A 59 -8.93 -9.96 9.11
CA LEU A 59 -7.79 -10.40 8.31
C LEU A 59 -6.48 -9.93 8.95
N LEU A 60 -6.38 -8.64 9.31
CA LEU A 60 -5.19 -8.09 9.96
C LEU A 60 -4.89 -8.80 11.28
N ALA A 61 -5.90 -8.95 12.15
CA ALA A 61 -5.74 -9.62 13.44
C ALA A 61 -5.19 -11.05 13.31
N GLN A 62 -5.63 -11.79 12.29
CA GLN A 62 -5.15 -13.15 12.02
C GLN A 62 -3.64 -13.22 11.71
N TYR A 63 -3.08 -12.17 11.09
CA TYR A 63 -1.68 -12.11 10.69
C TYR A 63 -0.80 -11.33 11.69
N GLY A 64 -1.25 -11.20 12.94
CA GLY A 64 -0.43 -10.65 14.03
C GLY A 64 -0.30 -9.13 14.02
N ALA A 65 -1.09 -8.43 13.19
CA ALA A 65 -1.38 -7.03 13.44
C ALA A 65 -2.22 -6.98 14.72
N GLY A 66 -1.58 -6.74 15.87
CA GLY A 66 -2.19 -6.82 17.20
C GLY A 66 -3.38 -5.88 17.40
N ASP A 67 -3.22 -4.86 18.25
CA ASP A 67 -4.26 -3.83 18.36
C ASP A 67 -4.24 -2.97 17.09
N THR A 68 -5.23 -3.18 16.21
CA THR A 68 -5.33 -2.43 14.95
C THR A 68 -5.58 -0.93 15.15
N SER A 69 -5.88 -0.50 16.38
CA SER A 69 -5.95 0.91 16.74
C SER A 69 -4.58 1.58 16.88
N ALA A 70 -3.50 0.80 17.07
CA ALA A 70 -2.18 1.32 17.38
C ALA A 70 -1.30 1.58 16.14
N ALA A 71 -1.56 0.90 15.02
CA ALA A 71 -0.76 1.02 13.79
C ALA A 71 -1.56 1.62 12.63
N ASP A 72 -0.99 2.64 12.00
CA ASP A 72 -1.56 3.31 10.83
C ASP A 72 -1.14 2.66 9.50
N THR A 73 -0.22 1.69 9.55
CA THR A 73 0.36 1.03 8.38
C THR A 73 0.70 -0.42 8.69
N TYR A 74 0.32 -1.32 7.80
CA TYR A 74 0.60 -2.75 7.84
C TYR A 74 1.18 -3.17 6.50
N PHE A 75 2.16 -4.05 6.50
CA PHE A 75 2.81 -4.58 5.30
C PHE A 75 2.94 -6.10 5.40
N GLY A 76 3.00 -6.75 4.25
CA GLY A 76 3.21 -8.19 4.18
C GLY A 76 4.58 -8.59 4.73
N TRP A 77 4.63 -9.77 5.34
CA TRP A 77 5.87 -10.45 5.68
C TRP A 77 5.85 -11.85 5.07
N ASP A 78 6.70 -12.07 4.09
CA ASP A 78 6.75 -13.35 3.39
C ASP A 78 7.27 -14.45 4.33
N HIS A 79 6.56 -15.59 4.36
CA HIS A 79 6.93 -16.75 5.15
C HIS A 79 6.96 -18.01 4.28
N PRO A 80 7.91 -18.94 4.52
CA PRO A 80 8.93 -18.94 5.57
C PRO A 80 10.20 -18.15 5.23
N TYR A 81 10.35 -17.67 4.00
CA TYR A 81 11.52 -16.93 3.53
C TYR A 81 11.16 -15.46 3.30
N THR A 82 11.99 -14.56 3.82
CA THR A 82 11.80 -13.11 3.73
C THR A 82 13.14 -12.43 3.42
N LEU A 83 13.09 -11.33 2.66
CA LEU A 83 14.18 -10.36 2.54
C LEU A 83 13.86 -9.06 3.31
N GLY A 84 12.88 -9.11 4.20
CA GLY A 84 12.28 -7.98 4.88
C GLY A 84 10.80 -7.77 4.50
N PRO A 85 10.25 -6.59 4.83
CA PRO A 85 8.89 -6.21 4.47
C PRO A 85 8.59 -6.35 2.98
N ASN A 86 7.48 -7.00 2.64
CA ASN A 86 6.96 -7.08 1.28
C ASN A 86 5.82 -6.09 1.10
N MET A 87 6.03 -5.10 0.23
CA MET A 87 5.05 -4.03 -0.05
C MET A 87 4.11 -4.37 -1.21
N GLY A 88 4.06 -5.63 -1.64
CA GLY A 88 3.05 -6.15 -2.55
C GLY A 88 1.69 -6.30 -1.90
N ILE A 89 1.64 -6.35 -0.57
CA ILE A 89 0.43 -6.07 0.20
C ILE A 89 0.74 -4.99 1.23
N ILE A 90 0.01 -3.88 1.19
CA ILE A 90 0.09 -2.82 2.19
C ILE A 90 -1.32 -2.33 2.55
N VAL A 91 -1.55 -2.10 3.83
CA VAL A 91 -2.79 -1.55 4.36
C VAL A 91 -2.47 -0.27 5.12
N LEU A 92 -3.16 0.81 4.79
CA LEU A 92 -3.04 2.11 5.45
C LEU A 92 -4.36 2.47 6.11
N ARG A 93 -4.28 2.98 7.34
CA ARG A 93 -5.36 3.74 7.96
C ARG A 93 -5.15 5.22 7.66
N ASN A 94 -6.16 5.89 7.15
CA ASN A 94 -6.04 7.30 6.78
C ASN A 94 -5.86 8.16 8.03
N GLY A 95 -4.74 8.88 8.06
CA GLY A 95 -4.36 9.75 9.16
C GLY A 95 -3.05 10.45 8.83
N PRO A 96 -2.60 11.39 9.68
CA PRO A 96 -1.38 12.16 9.46
C PRO A 96 -0.16 11.26 9.23
N ARG A 97 -0.03 10.17 10.00
CA ARG A 97 1.10 9.23 9.89
C ARG A 97 1.12 8.46 8.58
N ALA A 98 -0.03 8.03 8.05
CA ALA A 98 -0.08 7.40 6.73
C ALA A 98 0.26 8.38 5.60
N VAL A 99 -0.15 9.64 5.73
CA VAL A 99 0.24 10.70 4.79
C VAL A 99 1.74 10.94 4.84
N ASP A 100 2.32 11.04 6.03
CA ASP A 100 3.76 11.23 6.20
C ASP A 100 4.56 10.03 5.71
N PHE A 101 4.07 8.81 5.95
CA PHE A 101 4.65 7.58 5.42
C PHE A 101 4.70 7.60 3.88
N VAL A 102 3.57 7.84 3.22
CA VAL A 102 3.50 7.87 1.74
C VAL A 102 4.36 8.99 1.16
N ARG A 103 4.45 10.15 1.84
CA ARG A 103 5.33 11.26 1.43
C ARG A 103 6.81 10.93 1.58
N THR A 104 7.18 10.21 2.64
CA THR A 104 8.57 9.83 2.93
C THR A 104 9.04 8.68 2.04
N TRP A 105 8.12 7.80 1.66
CA TRP A 105 8.42 6.67 0.78
C TRP A 105 8.61 7.10 -0.69
N TRP A 106 8.04 8.25 -1.07
CA TRP A 106 8.36 8.84 -2.36
C TRP A 106 9.81 9.34 -2.40
#